data_AF-A0A918ZWB6-F1
#
_entry.id   AF-A0A918ZWB6-F1
#
_cell.length_a   1.000
_cell.length_b   1.000
_cell.length_c   1.000
_cell.angle_alpha   90.00
_cell.angle_beta   90.00
_cell.angle_gamma   90.00
#
_symmetry.space_group_name_H-M   'P 1'
#
loop_
_entity.id
_entity.type
_entity.pdbx_description
1 polymer ?
#
loop_
_entity_poly.entity_id
_entity_poly.type
_entity_poly.pdbx_seq_one_letter_code
_entity_poly.pdbx_strand_id
1 'polypeptide(L)'
;MRGRRELLEEYADRAVRAEAEREREAGRKVQEERVRIARELHDVVAHTVSAMTVQAAVALDALDKRPDLARAAMSQVRASGREAVRELPTGTAQPRRTGPAPTDTVRPTDTA
;
A
#
# COMPACT_ATOMS: atom_id res chain seq x y z
N MET A 1 20.28 -46.23 -17.23
CA MET A 1 20.17 -45.09 -16.29
C MET A 1 19.77 -43.77 -16.99
N ARG A 2 18.82 -43.77 -17.95
CA ARG A 2 18.35 -42.54 -18.65
C ARG A 2 17.05 -41.99 -18.06
N GLY A 3 16.05 -42.85 -17.79
CA GLY A 3 14.74 -42.40 -17.30
C GLY A 3 14.71 -41.68 -15.94
N ARG A 4 15.64 -41.98 -15.02
CA ARG A 4 15.71 -41.26 -13.73
C ARG A 4 16.20 -39.82 -13.90
N ARG A 5 17.06 -39.55 -14.89
CA ARG A 5 17.55 -38.21 -15.16
C ARG A 5 16.47 -37.36 -15.84
N GLU A 6 15.77 -37.91 -16.84
CA GLU A 6 14.63 -37.23 -17.49
C GLU A 6 13.51 -36.90 -16.49
N LEU A 7 13.17 -37.81 -15.57
CA LEU A 7 12.19 -37.53 -14.53
C LEU A 7 12.63 -36.39 -13.61
N LEU A 8 13.90 -36.35 -13.20
CA LEU A 8 14.42 -35.28 -12.34
C LEU A 8 14.43 -33.92 -13.07
N GLU A 9 14.76 -33.92 -14.37
CA GLU A 9 14.69 -32.73 -15.22
C GLU A 9 13.24 -32.23 -15.35
N GLU A 10 12.27 -33.12 -15.57
CA GLU A 10 10.84 -32.77 -15.62
C GLU A 10 10.32 -32.22 -14.28
N TYR A 11 10.72 -32.82 -13.15
CA TYR A 11 10.37 -32.32 -11.82
C TYR A 11 11.00 -30.94 -11.53
N ALA A 12 12.26 -30.74 -11.92
CA ALA A 12 12.94 -29.45 -11.78
C ALA A 12 12.25 -28.37 -12.61
N ASP A 13 11.91 -28.67 -13.87
CA ASP A 13 11.19 -27.76 -14.75
C ASP A 13 9.81 -27.39 -14.20
N ARG A 14 9.07 -28.36 -13.65
CA ARG A 14 7.80 -28.09 -12.97
C ARG A 14 7.98 -27.20 -11.74
N ALA A 15 9.01 -27.45 -10.92
CA ALA A 15 9.27 -26.67 -9.72
C ALA A 15 9.58 -25.20 -10.05
N VAL A 16 10.43 -24.95 -11.05
CA VAL A 16 10.77 -23.60 -11.53
C VAL A 16 9.54 -22.87 -12.06
N ARG A 17 8.69 -23.55 -12.84
CA ARG A 17 7.44 -22.95 -13.35
C ARG A 17 6.48 -22.60 -12.22
N ALA A 18 6.31 -23.50 -11.24
CA ALA A 18 5.45 -23.28 -10.09
C ALA A 18 5.96 -22.17 -9.17
N GLU A 19 7.27 -21.99 -9.05
CA GLU A 19 7.87 -20.86 -8.32
C GLU A 19 7.63 -19.54 -9.05
N ALA A 20 7.90 -19.48 -10.36
CA ALA A 20 7.66 -18.29 -11.16
C ALA A 20 6.17 -17.88 -11.18
N GLU A 21 5.25 -18.84 -11.21
CA GLU A 21 3.81 -18.57 -11.13
C GLU A 21 3.42 -18.01 -9.76
N ARG A 22 3.95 -18.58 -8.66
CA ARG A 22 3.72 -18.09 -7.30
C ARG A 22 4.22 -16.66 -7.12
N GLU A 23 5.41 -16.33 -7.64
CA GLU A 23 5.94 -14.96 -7.58
C GLU A 23 5.07 -13.97 -8.37
N ARG A 24 4.62 -14.36 -9.58
CA ARG A 24 3.71 -13.53 -10.38
C ARG A 24 2.38 -13.31 -9.68
N GLU A 25 1.81 -14.36 -9.08
CA GLU A 25 0.55 -14.27 -8.35
C GLU A 25 0.70 -13.39 -7.10
N ALA A 26 1.79 -13.53 -6.35
CA ALA A 26 2.10 -12.68 -5.21
C ALA A 26 2.23 -11.21 -5.63
N GLY A 27 2.96 -10.94 -6.72
CA GLY A 27 3.08 -9.60 -7.29
C GLY A 27 1.73 -9.01 -7.71
N ARG A 28 0.88 -9.82 -8.36
CA ARG A 28 -0.48 -9.43 -8.75
C ARG A 28 -1.34 -9.05 -7.53
N LYS A 29 -1.35 -9.90 -6.49
CA LYS A 29 -2.09 -9.63 -5.24
C LYS A 29 -1.66 -8.33 -4.59
N VAL A 30 -0.35 -8.03 -4.56
CA VAL A 30 0.15 -6.76 -4.03
C VAL A 30 -0.34 -5.57 -4.85
N GLN A 31 -0.37 -5.66 -6.19
CA GLN A 31 -0.88 -4.55 -7.02
C GLN A 31 -2.39 -4.38 -6.86
N GLU A 32 -3.15 -5.46 -6.78
CA GLU A 32 -4.60 -5.42 -6.51
C GLU A 32 -4.89 -4.75 -5.18
N GLU A 33 -4.14 -5.09 -4.14
CA GLU A 33 -4.22 -4.46 -2.82
C GLU A 33 -3.91 -2.97 -2.89
N ARG A 34 -2.84 -2.57 -3.60
CA ARG A 34 -2.49 -1.15 -3.77
C ARG A 34 -3.58 -0.36 -4.46
N VAL A 35 -4.21 -0.92 -5.49
CA VAL A 35 -5.34 -0.28 -6.17
C VAL A 35 -6.55 -0.18 -5.26
N ARG A 36 -6.84 -1.23 -4.46
CA ARG A 36 -7.94 -1.20 -3.49
C ARG A 36 -7.73 -0.10 -2.44
N ILE A 37 -6.56 -0.06 -1.82
CA ILE A 37 -6.18 0.98 -0.85
C ILE A 37 -6.28 2.37 -1.48
N ALA A 38 -5.79 2.55 -2.71
CA ALA A 38 -5.87 3.85 -3.39
C ALA A 38 -7.32 4.33 -3.60
N ARG A 39 -8.25 3.42 -3.89
CA ARG A 39 -9.68 3.74 -4.03
C ARG A 39 -10.32 4.08 -2.69
N GLU A 40 -10.07 3.28 -1.67
CA GLU A 40 -10.57 3.54 -0.31
C GLU A 40 -10.11 4.93 0.18
N LEU A 41 -8.83 5.25 -0.02
CA LEU A 41 -8.27 6.58 0.30
C LEU A 41 -8.92 7.69 -0.56
N HIS A 42 -9.11 7.44 -1.86
CA HIS A 42 -9.76 8.42 -2.74
C HIS A 42 -11.19 8.70 -2.30
N ASP A 43 -11.98 7.69 -1.95
CA ASP A 43 -13.37 7.82 -1.55
C ASP A 43 -13.50 8.65 -0.26
N VAL A 44 -12.67 8.36 0.75
CA VAL A 44 -12.62 9.11 2.00
C VAL A 44 -12.23 10.58 1.79
N VAL A 45 -11.20 10.82 0.98
CA VAL A 45 -10.75 12.18 0.66
C VAL A 45 -11.81 12.94 -0.15
N ALA A 46 -12.39 12.31 -1.18
CA ALA A 46 -13.41 12.92 -2.04
C ALA A 46 -14.67 13.29 -1.24
N HIS A 47 -15.11 12.40 -0.35
CA HIS A 47 -16.23 12.66 0.54
C HIS A 47 -15.96 13.85 1.46
N THR A 48 -14.79 13.87 2.10
CA THR A 48 -14.41 14.93 3.05
C THR A 48 -14.30 16.29 2.36
N VAL A 49 -13.67 16.35 1.19
CA VAL A 49 -13.54 17.58 0.40
C VAL A 49 -14.92 18.09 -0.07
N SER A 50 -15.82 17.17 -0.43
CA SER A 50 -17.19 17.54 -0.81
C SER A 50 -17.95 18.17 0.37
N ALA A 51 -17.87 17.57 1.56
CA ALA A 51 -18.45 18.14 2.77
C ALA A 51 -17.86 19.52 3.13
N MET A 52 -16.53 19.67 3.03
CA MET A 52 -15.85 20.96 3.24
C MET A 52 -16.34 22.03 2.25
N THR A 53 -16.57 21.67 0.98
CA THR A 53 -17.06 22.61 -0.04
C THR A 53 -18.47 23.10 0.28
N VAL A 54 -19.36 22.20 0.73
CA VAL A 54 -20.71 22.56 1.16
C VAL A 54 -20.67 23.50 2.37
N GLN A 55 -19.87 23.18 3.39
CA GLN A 55 -19.73 24.04 4.58
C GLN A 55 -19.12 25.41 4.25
N ALA A 56 -18.16 25.47 3.33
CA ALA A 56 -17.60 26.73 2.86
C ALA A 56 -18.66 27.59 2.15
N ALA A 57 -19.53 27.00 1.32
CA ALA A 57 -20.64 27.70 0.69
C ALA A 57 -21.64 28.26 1.73
N VAL A 58 -21.98 27.46 2.75
CA VAL A 58 -22.81 27.90 3.88
C VAL A 58 -22.17 29.09 4.61
N ALA A 59 -20.86 29.05 4.83
CA ALA A 59 -20.15 30.14 5.48
C ALA A 59 -20.20 31.44 4.68
N LEU A 60 -20.04 31.35 3.35
CA LEU A 60 -20.12 32.51 2.46
C LEU A 60 -21.51 33.14 2.45
N ASP A 61 -22.59 32.34 2.38
CA ASP A 61 -23.97 32.86 2.43
C ASP A 61 -24.31 33.51 3.79
N ALA A 62 -23.71 33.00 4.86
CA ALA A 62 -23.96 33.47 6.22
C ALA A 62 -23.09 34.68 6.63
N LEU A 63 -22.06 35.04 5.87
CA LEU A 63 -20.97 35.92 6.34
C LEU A 63 -21.47 37.26 6.90
N ASP A 64 -22.37 37.94 6.19
CA ASP A 64 -22.87 39.26 6.59
C ASP A 64 -24.09 39.18 7.53
N LYS A 65 -24.94 38.16 7.35
CA LYS A 65 -26.25 38.06 8.03
C LYS A 65 -26.18 37.29 9.35
N ARG A 66 -25.29 36.29 9.42
CA ARG A 66 -25.15 35.34 10.53
C ARG A 66 -23.67 34.97 10.73
N PRO A 67 -22.83 35.91 11.20
CA PRO A 67 -21.39 35.70 11.31
C PRO A 67 -21.01 34.54 12.25
N ASP A 68 -21.82 34.26 13.27
CA ASP A 68 -21.60 33.12 14.16
C ASP A 68 -21.78 31.78 13.44
N LEU A 69 -22.77 31.70 12.54
CA LEU A 69 -22.98 30.53 11.68
C LEU A 69 -21.82 30.37 10.69
N ALA A 70 -21.35 31.46 10.09
CA ALA A 70 -20.20 31.43 9.20
C ALA A 70 -18.93 30.93 9.92
N ARG A 71 -18.70 31.41 11.16
CA ARG A 71 -17.58 30.96 11.99
C ARG A 71 -17.70 29.48 12.37
N ALA A 72 -18.89 29.00 12.68
CA ALA A 72 -19.14 27.60 12.98
C ALA A 72 -18.87 26.70 11.77
N ALA A 73 -19.40 27.06 10.59
CA ALA A 73 -19.19 26.33 9.35
C ALA A 73 -17.69 26.27 8.97
N MET A 74 -16.96 27.38 9.04
CA MET A 74 -15.51 27.38 8.80
C MET A 74 -14.71 26.60 9.85
N SER A 75 -15.21 26.52 11.09
CA SER A 75 -14.59 25.67 12.12
C SER A 75 -14.75 24.19 11.79
N GLN A 76 -15.89 23.78 11.21
CA GLN A 76 -16.11 22.41 10.72
C GLN A 76 -15.19 22.11 9.53
N VAL A 77 -15.07 23.02 8.56
CA VAL A 77 -14.11 22.89 7.44
C VAL A 77 -12.70 22.63 7.96
N ARG A 78 -12.23 23.43 8.93
CA ARG A 78 -10.90 23.25 9.53
C ARG A 78 -10.76 21.91 10.26
N ALA A 79 -11.80 21.44 10.95
CA ALA A 79 -11.78 20.15 11.63
C ALA A 79 -11.65 19.00 10.63
N SER A 80 -12.51 18.97 9.60
CA SER A 80 -12.48 17.96 8.53
C SER A 80 -11.15 17.94 7.78
N GLY A 81 -10.55 19.11 7.49
CA GLY A 81 -9.23 19.17 6.86
C GLY A 81 -8.12 18.56 7.72
N ARG A 82 -8.17 18.73 9.05
CA ARG A 82 -7.19 18.10 9.96
C ARG A 82 -7.40 16.60 10.09
N GLU A 83 -8.65 16.16 10.07
CA GLU A 83 -9.01 14.74 10.11
C GLU A 83 -8.54 14.02 8.84
N ALA A 84 -8.84 14.58 7.66
CA ALA A 84 -8.37 14.04 6.38
C ALA A 84 -6.86 13.84 6.33
N VAL A 85 -6.06 14.79 6.83
CA VAL A 85 -4.59 14.66 6.86
C VAL A 85 -4.12 13.57 7.83
N ARG A 86 -4.86 13.30 8.92
CA ARG A 86 -4.54 12.21 9.86
C ARG A 86 -4.85 10.83 9.30
N GLU A 87 -5.89 10.73 8.48
CA GLU A 87 -6.31 9.46 7.87
C GLU A 87 -5.41 9.04 6.70
N LEU A 88 -4.61 9.95 6.15
CA LEU A 88 -3.60 9.60 5.16
C LEU A 88 -2.51 8.71 5.78
N PRO A 89 -2.32 7.47 5.31
CA PRO A 89 -1.26 6.61 5.82
C PRO A 89 0.11 7.23 5.52
N THR A 90 0.94 7.37 6.55
CA THR A 90 2.34 7.82 6.42
C THR A 90 3.16 6.73 5.72
N GLY A 91 3.05 6.65 4.40
CA GLY A 91 3.55 5.53 3.62
C GLY A 91 5.01 5.68 3.18
N THR A 92 5.94 5.06 3.90
CA THR A 92 7.16 4.42 3.34
C THR A 92 7.69 3.29 4.23
N ALA A 93 6.88 2.26 4.52
CA ALA A 93 7.44 0.97 4.93
C ALA A 93 7.82 0.18 3.67
N GLN A 94 9.07 0.35 3.22
CA GLN A 94 9.60 -0.38 2.07
C GLN A 94 9.64 -1.88 2.37
N PRO A 95 9.16 -2.77 1.47
CA PRO A 95 9.27 -4.20 1.70
C PRO A 95 10.74 -4.59 1.74
N ARG A 96 11.23 -5.00 2.93
CA ARG A 96 12.55 -5.60 3.08
C ARG A 96 12.58 -6.87 2.23
N ARG A 97 13.37 -6.85 1.16
CA ARG A 97 13.80 -8.07 0.49
C ARG A 97 14.69 -8.85 1.45
N THR A 98 14.16 -9.89 2.08
CA THR A 98 14.97 -10.92 2.71
C THR A 98 15.58 -11.76 1.58
N GLY A 99 16.74 -11.34 1.07
CA GLY A 99 17.60 -12.21 0.29
C GLY A 99 18.25 -13.24 1.23
N PRO A 100 18.43 -14.51 0.80
CA PRO A 100 19.07 -15.52 1.64
C PRO A 100 20.48 -15.09 2.01
N ALA A 101 20.82 -15.17 3.30
CA ALA A 101 22.15 -14.84 3.80
C ALA A 101 23.21 -15.73 3.11
N PRO A 102 24.37 -15.19 2.69
CA PRO A 102 25.45 -16.02 2.16
C PRO A 102 25.96 -16.94 3.26
N THR A 103 25.84 -18.24 3.05
CA THR A 103 26.47 -19.26 3.87
C THR A 103 27.98 -19.16 3.70
N ASP A 104 28.64 -18.59 4.71
CA ASP A 104 30.10 -18.57 4.81
C ASP A 104 30.58 -20.03 4.89
N THR A 105 31.14 -20.53 3.79
CA THR A 105 31.70 -21.87 3.72
C THR A 105 33.08 -21.79 4.36
N VAL A 106 33.17 -22.20 5.62
CA VAL A 106 34.43 -22.32 6.35
C VAL A 106 35.37 -23.25 5.57
N ARG A 107 36.46 -22.69 5.04
CA ARG A 107 37.57 -23.45 4.46
C ARG A 107 38.34 -24.11 5.61
N PRO A 108 38.62 -25.43 5.57
CA PRO A 108 39.47 -26.04 6.57
C PRO A 108 40.91 -25.56 6.36
N THR A 109 41.47 -24.86 7.33
CA THR A 109 42.92 -24.66 7.41
C THR A 109 43.55 -25.98 7.80
N ASP A 110 44.22 -26.57 6.82
CA ASP A 110 45.18 -27.64 7.01
C ASP A 110 46.26 -27.16 8.00
N THR A 111 46.53 -27.96 9.02
CA THR A 111 47.67 -27.78 9.92
C THR A 111 48.23 -29.17 10.17
N ALA A 112 49.30 -29.48 9.45
CA ALA A 112 50.27 -30.52 9.77
C ALA A 112 51.66 -29.90 9.59
#